data_AF-A0A354DHF5-F1
#
_entry.id   AF-A0A354DHF5-F1
#
_cell.length_a   1.000
_cell.length_b   1.000
_cell.length_c   1.000
_cell.angle_alpha   90.00
_cell.angle_beta   90.00
_cell.angle_gamma   90.00
#
_symmetry.space_group_name_H-M   'P 1'
#
loop_
_entity.id
_entity.type
_entity.pdbx_description
1 polymer ?
#
loop_
_entity_poly.entity_id
_entity_poly.type
_entity_poly.pdbx_seq_one_letter_code
_entity_poly.pdbx_strand_id
1 'polypeptide(L)'
;MIKGEEKEVTRLAFLFQTLAALLRKGVKLSTQDIQYAIQMSKKDTLEELLELYQQPIATSVKGKLIRVKTLGQRHYVTSIKKNDVVFGVGPAGTGKTYLAVIMAVTALKANKVKRIILTRPAVEAGESLGFLPGDLQEKVDPYLRPLYDALQDVLTAENMAKYMERGVIEVAP
;
A
#
# COMPACT_ATOMS: atom_id res chain seq x y z
N MET A 1 -27.38 22.59 8.45
CA MET A 1 -28.48 21.84 9.10
C MET A 1 -28.89 20.74 8.12
N ILE A 2 -28.73 19.47 8.48
CA ILE A 2 -29.08 18.32 7.63
C ILE A 2 -30.58 18.05 7.83
N LYS A 3 -31.35 17.85 6.76
CA LYS A 3 -32.79 17.57 6.80
C LYS A 3 -33.09 16.34 5.96
N GLY A 4 -34.00 15.48 6.42
CA GLY A 4 -34.37 14.24 5.75
C GLY A 4 -34.91 13.21 6.74
N GLU A 5 -34.93 11.94 6.34
CA GLU A 5 -35.29 10.82 7.19
C GLU A 5 -34.31 10.68 8.38
N GLU A 6 -34.82 10.41 9.57
CA GLU A 6 -34.04 10.40 10.82
C GLU A 6 -32.81 9.48 10.76
N LYS A 7 -32.97 8.30 10.16
CA LYS A 7 -31.88 7.32 9.99
C LYS A 7 -30.77 7.86 9.09
N GLU A 8 -31.15 8.51 7.99
CA GLU A 8 -30.21 9.12 7.04
C GLU A 8 -29.51 10.35 7.62
N VAL A 9 -30.25 11.18 8.37
CA VAL A 9 -29.71 12.34 9.08
C VAL A 9 -28.67 11.90 10.11
N THR A 10 -28.97 10.88 10.91
CA THR A 10 -28.04 10.34 11.91
C THR A 10 -26.78 9.79 11.27
N ARG A 11 -26.92 9.00 10.19
CA ARG A 11 -25.78 8.43 9.45
C ARG A 11 -24.89 9.53 8.85
N LEU A 12 -25.48 10.53 8.21
CA LEU A 12 -24.73 11.65 7.61
C LEU A 12 -24.05 12.51 8.68
N ALA A 13 -24.74 12.78 9.80
CA ALA A 13 -24.15 13.51 10.92
C ALA A 13 -22.88 12.80 11.44
N PHE A 14 -22.95 11.48 11.62
CA PHE A 14 -21.80 10.68 12.05
C PHE A 14 -20.66 10.68 11.01
N LEU A 15 -20.98 10.60 9.72
CA LEU A 15 -20.00 10.74 8.63
C LEU A 15 -19.29 12.09 8.69
N PHE A 16 -20.02 13.21 8.78
CA PHE A 16 -19.41 14.53 8.87
C PHE A 16 -18.57 14.71 10.13
N GLN A 17 -19.03 14.21 11.28
CA GLN A 17 -18.25 14.24 12.52
C GLN A 17 -16.93 13.47 12.36
N THR A 18 -16.97 12.29 11.74
CA THR A 18 -15.79 11.46 11.50
C THR A 18 -14.80 12.15 10.56
N LEU A 19 -15.27 12.69 9.43
CA LEU A 19 -14.42 13.42 8.49
C LEU A 19 -13.82 14.69 9.12
N ALA A 20 -14.60 15.43 9.90
CA ALA A 20 -14.13 16.59 10.65
C ALA A 20 -13.05 16.21 11.68
N ALA A 21 -13.21 15.08 12.37
CA ALA A 21 -12.21 14.56 13.29
C ALA A 21 -10.89 14.20 12.59
N LEU A 22 -10.95 13.62 11.39
CA LEU A 22 -9.76 13.35 10.56
C LEU A 22 -9.05 14.65 10.15
N LEU A 23 -9.80 15.65 9.68
CA LEU A 23 -9.24 16.96 9.31
C LEU A 23 -8.58 17.67 10.50
N ARG A 24 -9.21 17.64 11.68
CA ARG A 24 -8.63 18.21 12.92
C ARG A 24 -7.33 17.53 13.33
N LYS A 25 -7.15 16.24 13.01
CA LYS A 25 -5.89 15.49 13.20
C LYS A 25 -4.84 15.78 12.11
N GLY A 26 -5.09 16.74 11.22
CA GLY A 26 -4.16 17.11 10.13
C GLY A 26 -4.14 16.12 8.97
N VAL A 27 -5.12 15.22 8.87
CA VAL A 27 -5.24 14.30 7.73
C VAL A 27 -5.73 15.10 6.53
N LYS A 28 -4.96 15.08 5.44
CA LYS A 28 -5.41 15.60 4.14
C LYS A 28 -6.29 14.54 3.47
N LEU A 29 -7.57 14.83 3.32
CA LEU A 29 -8.54 13.93 2.68
C LEU A 29 -8.59 14.19 1.18
N SER A 30 -8.46 13.12 0.40
CA SER A 30 -8.69 13.11 -1.05
C SER A 30 -10.12 12.69 -1.38
N THR A 31 -10.53 12.86 -2.64
CA THR A 31 -11.83 12.38 -3.14
C THR A 31 -12.03 10.88 -2.89
N GLN A 32 -10.96 10.08 -3.02
CA GLN A 32 -11.01 8.64 -2.76
C GLN A 32 -11.29 8.33 -1.29
N ASP A 33 -10.69 9.09 -0.36
CA ASP A 33 -10.91 8.93 1.08
C ASP A 33 -12.38 9.20 1.43
N ILE A 34 -12.96 10.26 0.84
CA ILE A 34 -14.37 10.62 1.05
C ILE A 34 -15.30 9.54 0.48
N GLN A 35 -15.04 9.05 -0.75
CA GLN A 35 -15.81 7.97 -1.34
C GLN A 35 -15.78 6.70 -0.50
N TYR A 36 -14.60 6.35 0.03
CA TYR A 36 -14.46 5.19 0.91
C TYR A 36 -15.20 5.38 2.24
N ALA A 37 -15.14 6.56 2.85
CA ALA A 37 -15.90 6.89 4.05
C ALA A 37 -17.43 6.77 3.82
N ILE A 38 -17.93 7.22 2.67
CA ILE A 38 -19.33 7.05 2.28
C ILE A 38 -19.69 5.56 2.15
N GLN A 39 -18.82 4.75 1.54
CA GLN A 39 -19.04 3.30 1.42
C GLN A 39 -19.05 2.60 2.78
N MET A 40 -18.16 2.98 3.70
CA MET A 40 -18.12 2.43 5.07
C MET A 40 -19.35 2.86 5.86
N SER A 41 -19.80 4.10 5.71
CA SER A 41 -21.03 4.61 6.33
C SER A 41 -22.26 3.83 5.87
N LYS A 42 -22.35 3.44 4.59
CA LYS A 42 -23.44 2.58 4.08
C LYS A 42 -23.39 1.13 4.60
N LYS A 43 -22.24 0.69 5.11
CA LYS A 43 -22.01 -0.66 5.64
C LYS A 43 -21.99 -0.69 7.17
N ASP A 44 -22.30 0.43 7.83
CA ASP A 44 -22.25 0.58 9.29
C ASP A 44 -20.87 0.26 9.92
N THR A 45 -19.79 0.44 9.16
CA THR A 45 -18.40 0.20 9.64
C THR A 45 -17.57 1.48 9.80
N LEU A 46 -18.21 2.66 9.76
CA LEU A 46 -17.54 3.95 9.74
C LEU A 46 -16.64 4.22 10.96
N GLU A 47 -16.94 3.62 12.11
CA GLU A 47 -16.11 3.70 13.32
C GLU A 47 -14.66 3.24 13.09
N GLU A 48 -14.48 2.20 12.25
CA GLU A 48 -13.15 1.67 11.93
C GLU A 48 -12.32 2.63 11.05
N LEU A 49 -12.95 3.64 10.44
CA LEU A 49 -12.25 4.60 9.58
C LEU A 49 -11.21 5.40 10.37
N LEU A 50 -11.52 5.80 11.61
CA LEU A 50 -10.59 6.57 12.43
C LEU A 50 -9.32 5.77 12.74
N GLU A 51 -9.43 4.45 12.89
CA GLU A 51 -8.31 3.56 13.16
C GLU A 51 -7.33 3.48 11.97
N LEU A 52 -7.85 3.54 10.73
CA LEU A 52 -7.02 3.51 9.53
C LEU A 52 -6.00 4.65 9.46
N TYR A 53 -6.32 5.80 10.07
CA TYR A 53 -5.48 6.99 10.04
C TYR A 53 -4.55 7.14 11.25
N GLN A 54 -4.58 6.22 12.23
CA GLN A 54 -3.81 6.39 13.48
C GLN A 54 -2.30 6.23 13.30
N GLN A 55 -1.83 5.24 12.54
CA GLN A 55 -0.40 4.95 12.42
C GLN A 55 0.06 4.81 10.97
N PRO A 56 1.08 5.60 10.53
CA PRO A 56 1.73 5.37 9.26
C PRO A 56 2.50 4.04 9.27
N ILE A 57 2.58 3.40 8.10
CA ILE A 57 3.37 2.18 7.92
C ILE A 57 4.83 2.50 7.60
N ALA A 58 5.09 3.63 6.94
CA ALA A 58 6.41 4.11 6.59
C ALA A 58 6.36 5.62 6.26
N THR A 59 7.53 6.20 6.05
CA THR A 59 7.69 7.56 5.54
C THR A 59 8.42 7.49 4.21
N SER A 60 7.87 8.14 3.19
CA SER A 60 8.50 8.20 1.88
C SER A 60 9.78 9.02 1.90
N VAL A 61 10.60 8.90 0.86
CA VAL A 61 11.82 9.72 0.69
C VAL A 61 11.54 11.22 0.68
N LYS A 62 10.32 11.63 0.30
CA LYS A 62 9.86 13.03 0.29
C LYS A 62 9.24 13.47 1.63
N GLY A 63 9.35 12.66 2.68
CA GLY A 63 8.77 12.95 3.99
C GLY A 63 7.26 12.72 4.08
N LYS A 64 6.62 12.15 3.05
CA LYS A 64 5.18 11.88 3.06
C LYS A 64 4.90 10.61 3.84
N LEU A 65 3.96 10.68 4.80
CA LEU A 65 3.51 9.49 5.52
C LEU A 65 2.77 8.54 4.58
N ILE A 66 3.19 7.28 4.57
CA ILE A 66 2.52 6.19 3.87
C ILE A 66 1.58 5.52 4.86
N ARG A 67 0.31 5.38 4.49
CA ARG A 67 -0.76 4.80 5.32
C ARG A 67 -1.56 3.80 4.50
N VAL A 68 -2.17 2.84 5.20
CA VAL A 68 -3.22 2.02 4.62
C VAL A 68 -4.46 2.89 4.37
N LYS A 69 -5.16 2.64 3.26
CA LYS A 69 -6.33 3.41 2.84
C LYS A 69 -7.64 2.65 3.05
N THR A 70 -7.58 1.34 3.24
CA THR A 70 -8.77 0.49 3.40
C THR A 70 -8.59 -0.52 4.52
N LEU A 71 -9.71 -1.02 5.07
CA LEU A 71 -9.71 -2.09 6.07
C LEU A 71 -8.99 -3.35 5.57
N GLY A 72 -9.15 -3.70 4.29
CA GLY A 72 -8.44 -4.83 3.69
C GLY A 72 -6.93 -4.63 3.68
N GLN A 73 -6.44 -3.42 3.40
CA GLN A 73 -5.01 -3.10 3.48
C GLN A 73 -4.51 -3.13 4.92
N ARG A 74 -5.30 -2.65 5.89
CA ARG A 74 -4.99 -2.76 7.32
C ARG A 74 -4.84 -4.22 7.74
N HIS A 75 -5.82 -5.05 7.37
CA HIS A 75 -5.79 -6.47 7.65
C HIS A 75 -4.53 -7.11 7.04
N TYR A 76 -4.25 -6.84 5.76
CA TYR A 76 -3.07 -7.35 5.07
C TYR A 76 -1.74 -6.97 5.78
N VAL A 77 -1.55 -5.68 6.10
CA VAL A 77 -0.35 -5.21 6.82
C VAL A 77 -0.25 -5.83 8.22
N THR A 78 -1.38 -5.99 8.91
CA THR A 78 -1.42 -6.62 10.24
C THR A 78 -1.05 -8.09 10.15
N SER A 79 -1.52 -8.80 9.13
CA SER A 79 -1.17 -10.20 8.88
C SER A 79 0.32 -10.35 8.61
N ILE A 80 0.94 -9.45 7.83
CA ILE A 80 2.40 -9.46 7.59
C ILE A 80 3.19 -9.32 8.90
N LYS A 81 2.70 -8.53 9.86
CA LYS A 81 3.38 -8.33 11.15
C LYS A 81 3.27 -9.53 12.10
N LYS A 82 2.26 -10.38 11.92
CA LYS A 82 1.88 -11.43 12.89
C LYS A 82 2.17 -12.84 12.42
N ASN A 83 2.42 -13.05 11.13
CA ASN A 83 2.58 -14.38 10.55
C ASN A 83 3.86 -14.42 9.70
N ASP A 84 4.51 -15.58 9.67
CA ASP A 84 5.71 -15.79 8.85
C ASP A 84 5.41 -15.81 7.35
N VAL A 85 4.22 -16.28 6.97
CA VAL A 85 3.76 -16.39 5.58
C VAL A 85 2.38 -15.77 5.43
N VAL A 86 2.20 -14.93 4.40
CA VAL A 86 0.93 -14.25 4.12
C VAL A 86 0.65 -14.26 2.61
N PHE A 87 -0.52 -14.77 2.24
CA PHE A 87 -1.01 -14.72 0.87
C PHE A 87 -1.90 -13.48 0.68
N GLY A 88 -1.42 -12.53 -0.14
CA GLY A 88 -2.20 -11.36 -0.55
C GLY A 88 -2.98 -11.64 -1.82
N VAL A 89 -4.26 -12.04 -1.71
CA VAL A 89 -5.14 -12.29 -2.86
C VAL A 89 -6.14 -11.15 -3.01
N GLY A 90 -6.36 -10.69 -4.24
CA GLY A 90 -7.37 -9.68 -4.55
C GLY A 90 -7.14 -8.97 -5.88
N PRO A 91 -8.06 -8.08 -6.30
CA PRO A 91 -8.00 -7.42 -7.61
C PRO A 91 -6.72 -6.62 -7.85
N ALA A 92 -6.41 -6.33 -9.11
CA ALA A 92 -5.33 -5.41 -9.48
C ALA A 92 -5.57 -4.02 -8.85
N GLY A 93 -4.49 -3.30 -8.55
CA GLY A 93 -4.57 -1.93 -8.00
C GLY A 93 -4.92 -1.81 -6.52
N THR A 94 -5.12 -2.91 -5.78
CA THR A 94 -5.45 -2.85 -4.33
C THR A 94 -4.26 -2.67 -3.39
N GLY A 95 -3.04 -2.52 -3.94
CA GLY A 95 -1.83 -2.21 -3.18
C GLY A 95 -1.10 -3.41 -2.57
N LYS A 96 -1.45 -4.65 -2.94
CA LYS A 96 -0.86 -5.89 -2.40
C LYS A 96 0.67 -5.90 -2.52
N THR A 97 1.18 -5.79 -3.74
CA THR A 97 2.63 -5.76 -4.01
C THR A 97 3.30 -4.54 -3.38
N TYR A 98 2.72 -3.35 -3.57
CA TYR A 98 3.27 -2.11 -3.03
C TYR A 98 3.45 -2.17 -1.50
N LEU A 99 2.39 -2.52 -0.77
CA LEU A 99 2.42 -2.59 0.69
C LEU A 99 3.40 -3.66 1.20
N ALA A 100 3.52 -4.80 0.52
CA ALA A 100 4.50 -5.83 0.85
C ALA A 100 5.93 -5.28 0.78
N VAL A 101 6.27 -4.58 -0.30
CA VAL A 101 7.59 -3.95 -0.47
C VAL A 101 7.85 -2.90 0.60
N ILE A 102 6.87 -2.02 0.88
CA ILE A 102 7.00 -1.02 1.95
C ILE A 102 7.26 -1.68 3.30
N MET A 103 6.54 -2.74 3.63
CA MET A 103 6.71 -3.48 4.88
C MET A 103 8.09 -4.17 4.96
N ALA A 104 8.57 -4.77 3.86
CA ALA A 104 9.89 -5.39 3.79
C ALA A 104 11.01 -4.37 4.01
N VAL A 105 10.96 -3.22 3.33
CA VAL A 105 11.94 -2.14 3.51
C VAL A 105 11.90 -1.58 4.93
N THR A 106 10.71 -1.45 5.52
CA THR A 106 10.54 -1.01 6.91
C THR A 106 11.19 -1.98 7.88
N ALA A 107 11.03 -3.29 7.66
CA ALA A 107 11.68 -4.33 8.46
C ALA A 107 13.21 -4.29 8.31
N LEU A 108 13.73 -4.07 7.09
CA LEU A 108 15.16 -3.94 6.81
C LEU A 108 15.75 -2.72 7.54
N LYS A 109 15.11 -1.55 7.43
CA LYS A 109 15.54 -0.33 8.13
C LYS A 109 15.52 -0.45 9.65
N ALA A 110 14.59 -1.25 10.17
CA ALA A 110 14.51 -1.57 11.60
C ALA A 110 15.46 -2.71 12.02
N ASN A 111 16.36 -3.17 11.14
CA ASN A 111 17.28 -4.30 11.37
C ASN A 111 16.58 -5.62 11.76
N LYS A 112 15.30 -5.79 11.43
CA LYS A 112 14.56 -7.04 11.70
C LYS A 112 14.87 -8.13 10.68
N VAL A 113 15.32 -7.75 9.50
CA VAL A 113 15.77 -8.65 8.43
C VAL A 113 17.10 -8.15 7.88
N LYS A 114 17.91 -9.06 7.34
CA LYS A 114 19.23 -8.75 6.75
C LYS A 114 19.20 -8.63 5.23
N ARG A 115 18.19 -9.20 4.58
CA ARG A 115 18.07 -9.28 3.12
C ARG A 115 16.60 -9.26 2.71
N ILE A 116 16.31 -8.65 1.56
CA ILE A 116 15.01 -8.69 0.89
C ILE A 116 15.22 -9.33 -0.48
N ILE A 117 14.38 -10.30 -0.83
CA ILE A 117 14.33 -10.89 -2.16
C ILE A 117 12.93 -10.61 -2.71
N LEU A 118 12.86 -9.93 -3.85
CA LEU A 118 11.62 -9.65 -4.57
C LEU A 118 11.65 -10.44 -5.86
N THR A 119 10.69 -11.34 -6.04
CA THR A 119 10.55 -12.10 -7.27
C THR A 119 9.20 -11.84 -7.92
N ARG A 120 9.20 -11.81 -9.26
CA ARG A 120 7.97 -11.85 -10.05
C ARG A 120 8.20 -12.80 -11.22
N PRO A 121 7.40 -13.88 -11.33
CA PRO A 121 7.59 -14.86 -12.39
C PRO A 121 7.50 -14.19 -13.76
N ALA A 122 8.41 -14.54 -14.66
CA ALA A 122 8.51 -14.01 -16.02
C ALA A 122 7.30 -14.35 -16.93
N VAL A 123 6.29 -15.09 -16.45
CA VAL A 123 5.17 -15.57 -17.27
C VAL A 123 3.88 -14.89 -16.84
N GLU A 124 3.32 -14.05 -17.72
CA GLU A 124 1.97 -13.54 -17.58
C GLU A 124 0.96 -14.60 -18.04
N ALA A 125 -0.25 -14.58 -17.51
CA ALA A 125 -1.27 -15.61 -17.73
C ALA A 125 -1.67 -15.73 -19.22
N GLY A 126 -0.98 -16.59 -19.97
CA GLY A 126 -1.41 -17.05 -21.30
C GLY A 126 -0.58 -16.61 -22.51
N GLU A 127 0.47 -15.80 -22.35
CA GLU A 127 1.34 -15.43 -23.49
C GLU A 127 2.74 -16.03 -23.30
N SER A 128 3.17 -16.82 -24.29
CA SER A 128 4.58 -17.22 -24.42
C SER A 128 5.44 -15.96 -24.45
N LEU A 129 6.60 -15.99 -23.77
CA LEU A 129 7.59 -14.90 -23.75
C LEU A 129 8.07 -14.60 -25.19
N GLY A 130 7.28 -13.82 -25.93
CA GLY A 130 7.32 -13.73 -27.37
C GLY A 130 7.38 -12.28 -27.83
N PHE A 131 8.46 -11.96 -28.55
CA PHE A 131 8.61 -10.82 -29.45
C PHE A 131 8.65 -9.39 -28.87
N LEU A 132 9.12 -9.19 -27.63
CA LEU A 132 9.79 -7.92 -27.35
C LEU A 132 11.18 -7.94 -28.04
N PRO A 133 11.52 -7.01 -28.94
CA PRO A 133 12.88 -6.90 -29.46
C PRO A 133 13.79 -6.41 -28.33
N GLY A 134 14.99 -6.98 -28.20
CA GLY A 134 15.93 -6.63 -27.13
C GLY A 134 16.56 -7.82 -26.41
N ASP A 135 17.47 -7.54 -25.50
CA ASP A 135 18.10 -8.54 -24.64
C ASP A 135 17.11 -9.14 -23.62
N LEU A 136 17.49 -10.21 -22.92
CA LEU A 136 16.60 -10.89 -21.96
C LEU A 136 16.16 -9.95 -20.82
N GLN A 137 16.99 -8.97 -20.48
CA GLN A 137 16.77 -8.05 -19.36
C GLN A 137 15.76 -6.96 -19.76
N GLU A 138 15.88 -6.41 -20.97
CA GLU A 138 14.91 -5.48 -21.57
C GLU A 138 13.49 -6.07 -21.65
N LYS A 139 13.38 -7.41 -21.73
CA LYS A 139 12.10 -8.13 -21.72
C LYS A 139 11.49 -8.29 -20.33
N VAL A 140 12.32 -8.46 -19.31
CA VAL A 140 11.89 -8.73 -17.93
C VAL A 140 11.61 -7.43 -17.17
N ASP A 141 12.36 -6.37 -17.49
CA ASP A 141 12.31 -5.06 -16.83
C ASP A 141 10.90 -4.45 -16.70
N PRO A 142 10.02 -4.49 -17.72
CA PRO A 142 8.66 -3.98 -17.61
C PRO A 142 7.86 -4.63 -16.47
N TYR A 143 8.09 -5.91 -16.19
CA TYR A 143 7.38 -6.66 -15.16
C TYR A 143 7.90 -6.34 -13.76
N LEU A 144 9.19 -6.01 -13.62
CA LEU A 144 9.82 -5.66 -12.36
C LEU A 144 9.61 -4.19 -11.97
N ARG A 145 9.26 -3.32 -12.92
CA ARG A 145 9.06 -1.88 -12.68
C ARG A 145 8.20 -1.53 -11.46
N PRO A 146 7.04 -2.17 -11.18
CA PRO A 146 6.26 -1.87 -9.98
C PRO A 146 6.99 -2.14 -8.66
N LEU A 147 7.94 -3.07 -8.64
CA LEU A 147 8.78 -3.35 -7.48
C LEU A 147 9.82 -2.23 -7.29
N TYR A 148 10.46 -1.79 -8.38
CA TYR A 148 11.40 -0.67 -8.35
C TYR A 148 10.74 0.63 -7.93
N ASP A 149 9.55 0.94 -8.47
CA ASP A 149 8.79 2.14 -8.10
C ASP A 149 8.47 2.15 -6.60
N ALA A 150 8.05 1.01 -6.05
CA ALA A 150 7.75 0.88 -4.63
C ALA A 150 9.01 1.04 -3.74
N LEU A 151 10.17 0.56 -4.19
CA LEU A 151 11.44 0.76 -3.49
C LEU A 151 11.85 2.24 -3.49
N GLN A 152 11.77 2.91 -4.63
CA GLN A 152 12.13 4.33 -4.78
C GLN A 152 11.25 5.26 -3.93
N ASP A 153 10.03 4.85 -3.62
CA ASP A 153 9.15 5.60 -2.70
C ASP A 153 9.72 5.68 -1.28
N VAL A 154 10.49 4.68 -0.81
CA VAL A 154 10.98 4.58 0.58
C VAL A 154 12.50 4.50 0.73
N LEU A 155 13.23 4.39 -0.38
CA LEU A 155 14.69 4.39 -0.44
C LEU A 155 15.17 5.51 -1.37
N THR A 156 16.16 6.27 -0.93
CA THR A 156 16.86 7.20 -1.82
C THR A 156 17.58 6.41 -2.91
N ALA A 157 17.80 7.02 -4.07
CA ALA A 157 18.50 6.37 -5.19
C ALA A 157 19.86 5.80 -4.77
N GLU A 158 20.63 6.56 -3.97
CA GLU A 158 21.90 6.13 -3.41
C GLU A 158 21.78 4.88 -2.53
N ASN A 159 20.81 4.87 -1.59
CA ASN A 159 20.61 3.71 -0.71
C ASN A 159 20.12 2.48 -1.48
N MET A 160 19.24 2.69 -2.46
CA MET A 160 18.74 1.61 -3.31
C MET A 160 19.88 0.96 -4.09
N ALA A 161 20.71 1.76 -4.77
CA ALA A 161 21.89 1.28 -5.49
C ALA A 161 22.85 0.53 -4.57
N LYS A 162 23.18 1.11 -3.41
CA LYS A 162 24.05 0.50 -2.41
C LYS A 162 23.51 -0.84 -1.87
N TYR A 163 22.20 -0.94 -1.64
CA TYR A 163 21.60 -2.19 -1.16
C TYR A 163 21.56 -3.26 -2.25
N MET A 164 21.35 -2.88 -3.51
CA MET A 164 21.39 -3.82 -4.63
C MET A 164 22.80 -4.34 -4.90
N GLU A 165 23.79 -3.45 -4.95
CA GLU A 165 25.20 -3.80 -5.16
C GLU A 165 25.72 -4.76 -4.08
N ARG A 166 25.30 -4.56 -2.83
CA ARG A 166 25.67 -5.42 -1.69
C ARG A 166 24.83 -6.70 -1.58
N GLY A 167 23.88 -6.94 -2.48
CA GLY A 167 22.96 -8.08 -2.43
C GLY A 167 22.01 -8.07 -1.22
N VAL A 168 21.85 -6.92 -0.55
CA VAL A 168 20.91 -6.74 0.56
C VAL A 168 19.47 -6.70 0.04
N ILE A 169 19.26 -6.09 -1.12
CA ILE A 169 18.00 -6.16 -1.85
C ILE A 169 18.28 -6.80 -3.20
N GLU A 170 17.59 -7.88 -3.50
CA GLU A 170 17.66 -8.56 -4.79
C GLU A 170 16.29 -8.55 -5.45
N VAL A 171 16.27 -8.26 -6.74
CA VAL A 171 15.08 -8.32 -7.58
C VAL A 171 15.36 -9.31 -8.69
N ALA A 172 14.57 -10.37 -8.77
CA ALA A 172 14.77 -11.46 -9.71
C ALA A 172 13.46 -11.83 -10.44
N PRO A 173 13.52 -12.34 -11.68
CA PRO A 173 12.37 -12.94 -12.36
C PRO A 173 11.91 -14.27 -11.73
#